data_AF-U9U2N0-F1
#
_entry.id   AF-U9U2N0-F1
#
_cell.length_a   1.000
_cell.length_b   1.000
_cell.length_c   1.000
_cell.angle_alpha   90.00
_cell.angle_beta   90.00
_cell.angle_gamma   90.00
#
_symmetry.space_group_name_H-M   'P 1'
#
loop_
_entity.id
_entity.type
_entity.pdbx_description
1 polymer ?
#
loop_
_entity_poly.entity_id
_entity_poly.type
_entity_poly.pdbx_seq_one_letter_code
_entity_poly.pdbx_strand_id
1 'polypeptide(L)'
;MSSQDDIMCESCDKMYANIDYKWCKQCRISNLKENFVNWTSGNEEIDNFIQKMQLEIERHDNIIVEWIPYNQFNNVKKTNKDGFATAIWKDGLLEYNEEERKHKRISNIEVALKCLSSLQNVINEFSNENETYSTK
;
A
#
# COMPACT_ATOMS: atom_id res chain seq x y z
N MET A 1 23.65 -19.21 -24.36
CA MET A 1 23.88 -17.76 -24.41
C MET A 1 22.62 -17.10 -23.85
N SER A 2 22.53 -16.89 -22.54
CA SER A 2 21.46 -16.09 -21.97
C SER A 2 21.81 -14.63 -22.23
N SER A 3 21.06 -13.99 -23.11
CA SER A 3 21.21 -12.58 -23.48
C SER A 3 21.11 -11.71 -22.22
N GLN A 4 22.02 -10.74 -22.09
CA GLN A 4 22.04 -9.75 -20.99
C GLN A 4 20.77 -8.89 -20.92
N ASP A 5 19.86 -9.04 -21.89
CA ASP A 5 18.62 -8.29 -22.00
C ASP A 5 17.50 -8.80 -21.07
N ASP A 6 17.55 -10.03 -20.57
CA ASP A 6 16.48 -10.62 -19.74
C ASP A 6 16.48 -10.14 -18.28
N ILE A 7 17.56 -9.49 -17.83
CA ILE A 7 17.72 -9.00 -16.45
C ILE A 7 17.46 -7.50 -16.29
N MET A 8 17.29 -6.78 -17.40
CA MET A 8 17.18 -5.33 -17.42
C MET A 8 15.73 -4.88 -17.56
N CYS A 9 15.36 -3.83 -16.83
CA CYS A 9 14.06 -3.21 -16.90
C CYS A 9 13.90 -2.43 -18.18
N GLU A 10 12.91 -2.84 -18.97
CA GLU A 10 12.59 -2.28 -20.29
C GLU A 10 12.18 -0.80 -20.25
N SER A 11 11.82 -0.26 -19.07
CA SER A 11 11.36 1.13 -18.92
C SER A 11 12.45 2.09 -18.44
N CYS A 12 13.50 1.61 -17.77
CA CYS A 12 14.51 2.51 -17.16
C CYS A 12 15.96 2.02 -17.28
N ASP A 13 16.20 0.91 -17.98
CA ASP A 13 17.53 0.33 -18.18
C ASP A 13 18.29 0.06 -16.87
N LYS A 14 17.56 -0.20 -15.77
CA LYS A 14 18.11 -0.69 -14.49
C LYS A 14 17.78 -2.17 -14.31
N MET A 15 18.58 -2.89 -13.53
CA MET A 15 18.29 -4.29 -13.23
C MET A 15 16.93 -4.44 -12.53
N TYR A 16 16.19 -5.49 -12.87
CA TYR A 16 15.04 -5.90 -12.08
C TYR A 16 15.49 -6.28 -10.67
N ALA A 17 14.73 -5.83 -9.66
CA ALA A 17 14.93 -6.29 -8.29
C ALA A 17 14.37 -7.69 -8.09
N ASN A 18 13.41 -8.12 -8.93
CA ASN A 18 13.04 -9.51 -9.08
C ASN A 18 12.86 -9.84 -10.57
N ILE A 19 13.69 -10.75 -11.09
CA ILE A 19 13.73 -11.10 -12.52
C ILE A 19 12.52 -11.95 -12.90
N ASP A 20 12.13 -12.92 -12.07
CA ASP A 20 11.01 -13.84 -12.35
C ASP A 20 9.71 -13.09 -12.62
N TYR A 21 9.47 -12.04 -11.83
CA TYR A 21 8.31 -11.16 -11.94
C TYR A 21 8.54 -9.92 -12.80
N LYS A 22 9.74 -9.74 -13.37
CA LYS A 22 10.16 -8.50 -14.06
C LYS A 22 9.82 -7.24 -13.25
N TRP A 23 10.06 -7.29 -11.94
CA TRP A 23 9.74 -6.19 -11.03
C TRP A 23 10.92 -5.25 -10.86
N CYS A 24 10.70 -3.97 -11.19
CA CYS A 24 11.69 -2.91 -11.04
C CYS A 24 11.31 -1.99 -9.88
N LYS A 25 12.09 -2.05 -8.79
CA LYS A 25 11.90 -1.17 -7.61
C LYS A 25 11.89 0.31 -7.98
N GLN A 26 12.81 0.73 -8.84
CA GLN A 26 12.95 2.13 -9.23
C GLN A 26 11.74 2.64 -10.02
N CYS A 27 11.28 1.87 -11.03
CA CYS A 27 10.06 2.21 -11.75
C CYS A 27 8.85 2.22 -10.81
N ARG A 28 8.77 1.26 -9.87
CA ARG A 28 7.65 1.21 -8.92
C ARG A 28 7.60 2.46 -8.05
N ILE A 29 8.73 2.85 -7.46
CA ILE A 29 8.86 4.08 -6.67
C ILE A 29 8.52 5.31 -7.51
N SER A 30 8.98 5.37 -8.77
CA SER A 30 8.67 6.50 -9.67
C SER A 30 7.16 6.63 -9.91
N ASN A 31 6.49 5.51 -10.24
CA ASN A 31 5.04 5.47 -10.44
C ASN A 31 4.27 5.87 -9.18
N LEU A 32 4.75 5.48 -7.99
CA LEU A 32 4.11 5.89 -6.73
C LEU A 32 4.23 7.39 -6.53
N LYS A 33 5.41 7.98 -6.73
CA LYS A 33 5.64 9.43 -6.62
C LYS A 33 4.73 10.24 -7.55
N GLU A 34 4.50 9.77 -8.77
CA GLU A 34 3.56 10.40 -9.70
C GLU A 34 2.11 10.40 -9.20
N ASN A 35 1.75 9.43 -8.35
CA ASN A 35 0.41 9.26 -7.79
C ASN A 35 0.23 9.84 -6.38
N PHE A 36 1.25 10.47 -5.78
CA PHE A 36 1.14 11.05 -4.43
C PHE A 36 -0.01 12.05 -4.30
N VAL A 37 -0.28 12.81 -5.36
CA VAL A 37 -1.40 13.77 -5.42
C VAL A 37 -2.78 13.10 -5.35
N ASN A 38 -2.89 11.83 -5.72
CA ASN A 38 -4.15 11.08 -5.71
C ASN A 38 -4.47 10.48 -4.32
N TRP A 39 -3.46 10.35 -3.46
CA TRP A 39 -3.57 9.77 -2.11
C TRP A 39 -3.40 10.81 -1.00
N THR A 40 -3.83 12.05 -1.25
CA THR A 40 -3.82 13.11 -0.25
C THR A 40 -5.06 13.08 0.64
N SER A 41 -4.84 13.17 1.94
CA SER A 41 -5.84 13.38 2.98
C SER A 41 -6.21 14.84 3.17
N GLY A 42 -5.42 15.76 2.61
CA GLY A 42 -5.46 17.19 2.93
C GLY A 42 -4.76 17.53 4.26
N ASN A 43 -4.18 16.54 4.95
CA ASN A 43 -3.35 16.72 6.14
C ASN A 43 -1.89 16.34 5.81
N GLU A 44 -1.00 17.31 5.88
CA GLU A 44 0.41 17.16 5.48
C GLU A 44 1.14 16.06 6.27
N GLU A 45 0.89 15.94 7.58
CA GLU A 45 1.56 14.93 8.40
C GLU A 45 1.13 13.49 8.04
N ILE A 46 -0.17 13.27 7.79
CA ILE A 46 -0.68 11.97 7.30
C ILE A 46 -0.12 11.67 5.91
N ASP A 47 -0.14 12.65 5.02
CA ASP A 47 0.32 12.49 3.65
C ASP A 47 1.82 12.15 3.61
N ASN A 48 2.63 12.83 4.41
CA ASN A 48 4.06 12.55 4.56
C ASN A 48 4.30 11.13 5.10
N PHE A 49 3.50 10.68 6.07
CA PHE A 49 3.58 9.32 6.59
C PHE A 49 3.27 8.29 5.50
N ILE A 50 2.17 8.46 4.76
CA ILE A 50 1.77 7.55 3.67
C ILE A 50 2.86 7.50 2.60
N GLN A 51 3.38 8.65 2.17
CA GLN A 51 4.46 8.71 1.18
C GLN A 51 5.71 7.99 1.67
N LYS A 52 6.10 8.17 2.94
CA LYS A 52 7.24 7.44 3.52
C LYS A 52 7.05 5.93 3.43
N MET A 53 5.89 5.41 3.86
CA MET A 53 5.57 3.98 3.77
C MET A 53 5.59 3.47 2.33
N GLN A 54 5.08 4.25 1.39
CA GLN A 54 5.09 3.92 -0.04
C GLN A 54 6.51 3.87 -0.64
N LEU A 55 7.46 4.65 -0.10
CA LEU A 55 8.86 4.63 -0.53
C LEU A 55 9.67 3.47 0.07
N GLU A 56 9.18 2.86 1.15
CA GLU A 56 9.82 1.74 1.85
C GLU A 56 9.53 0.37 1.20
N ILE A 57 8.80 0.31 0.09
CA ILE A 57 8.52 -0.94 -0.61
C ILE A 57 9.81 -1.63 -1.11
N GLU A 58 9.87 -2.95 -0.92
CA GLU A 58 11.03 -3.78 -1.27
C GLU A 58 10.69 -4.94 -2.18
N ARG A 59 9.42 -5.34 -2.24
CA ARG A 59 8.94 -6.46 -3.03
C ARG A 59 7.73 -6.07 -3.88
N HIS A 60 7.49 -6.87 -4.91
CA HIS A 60 6.39 -6.68 -5.86
C HIS A 60 5.00 -6.90 -5.24
N ASP A 61 4.93 -7.70 -4.18
CA ASP A 61 3.75 -8.10 -3.43
C ASP A 61 3.57 -7.31 -2.12
N ASN A 62 4.42 -6.30 -1.86
CA ASN A 62 4.21 -5.44 -0.69
C ASN A 62 2.88 -4.69 -0.79
N ILE A 63 2.17 -4.64 0.35
CA ILE A 63 0.96 -3.84 0.50
C ILE A 63 1.31 -2.37 0.33
N ILE A 64 0.52 -1.68 -0.48
CA ILE A 64 0.66 -0.24 -0.67
C ILE A 64 -0.29 0.45 0.29
N VAL A 65 0.27 1.26 1.18
CA VAL A 65 -0.51 2.10 2.09
C VAL A 65 -1.15 3.22 1.28
N GLU A 66 -2.45 3.43 1.44
CA GLU A 66 -3.22 4.41 0.67
C GLU A 66 -4.09 5.26 1.62
N TRP A 67 -4.31 6.53 1.27
CA TRP A 67 -5.38 7.31 1.88
C TRP A 67 -6.71 6.95 1.21
N ILE A 68 -7.70 6.53 2.01
CA ILE A 68 -9.02 6.16 1.53
C ILE A 68 -10.06 7.16 2.04
N PRO A 69 -10.71 7.94 1.14
CA PRO A 69 -11.78 8.84 1.53
C PRO A 69 -12.93 8.10 2.21
N TYR A 70 -13.51 8.70 3.25
CA TYR A 70 -14.56 8.04 4.05
C TYR A 70 -15.78 7.61 3.21
N ASN A 71 -16.09 8.32 2.13
CA ASN A 71 -17.19 7.99 1.21
C ASN A 71 -16.97 6.69 0.42
N GLN A 72 -15.79 6.05 0.52
CA GLN A 72 -15.50 4.74 -0.05
C GLN A 72 -15.99 3.58 0.80
N PHE A 73 -16.42 3.86 2.04
CA PHE A 73 -16.92 2.85 2.96
C PHE A 73 -18.44 2.84 3.00
N ASN A 74 -19.02 1.68 2.71
CA ASN A 74 -20.44 1.39 2.84
C ASN A 74 -20.70 0.54 4.10
N ASN A 75 -21.95 0.51 4.55
CA ASN A 75 -22.40 -0.37 5.64
C ASN A 75 -21.54 -0.30 6.90
N VAL A 76 -21.10 0.91 7.28
CA VAL A 76 -20.28 1.12 8.48
C VAL A 76 -21.08 0.74 9.73
N LYS A 77 -20.63 -0.27 10.46
CA LYS A 77 -21.28 -0.80 11.67
C LYS A 77 -20.30 -0.76 12.84
N LYS A 78 -20.69 -0.13 13.95
CA LYS A 78 -19.89 -0.18 15.18
C LYS A 78 -19.85 -1.61 15.71
N THR A 79 -18.68 -2.03 16.20
CA THR A 79 -18.53 -3.30 16.91
C THR A 79 -18.74 -3.10 18.41
N ASN A 80 -18.86 -4.19 19.16
CA ASN A 80 -18.90 -4.15 20.63
C ASN A 80 -17.55 -3.78 21.26
N LYS A 81 -16.49 -3.63 20.46
CA LYS A 81 -15.16 -3.24 20.92
C LYS A 81 -15.00 -1.74 20.75
N ASP A 82 -14.67 -1.05 21.84
CA ASP A 82 -14.52 0.40 21.86
C ASP A 82 -13.54 0.88 20.80
N GLY A 83 -13.99 1.85 19.98
CA GLY A 83 -13.19 2.44 18.91
C GLY A 83 -13.11 1.62 17.61
N PHE A 84 -13.79 0.47 17.50
CA PHE A 84 -13.78 -0.35 16.29
C PHE A 84 -15.14 -0.40 15.58
N ALA A 85 -15.09 -0.40 14.25
CA ALA A 85 -16.22 -0.61 13.34
C ALA A 85 -15.84 -1.60 12.24
N THR A 86 -16.81 -2.17 11.55
CA THR A 86 -16.63 -2.85 10.26
C THR A 86 -17.29 -2.05 9.15
N ALA A 87 -16.78 -2.19 7.93
CA ALA A 87 -17.33 -1.55 6.75
C ALA A 87 -17.06 -2.39 5.49
N ILE A 88 -17.79 -2.10 4.42
CA ILE A 88 -17.47 -2.59 3.07
C ILE A 88 -16.71 -1.50 2.33
N TRP A 89 -15.46 -1.76 1.96
CA TRP A 89 -14.67 -0.86 1.13
C TRP A 89 -14.98 -1.12 -0.35
N LYS A 90 -15.62 -0.14 -1.02
CA LYS A 90 -16.10 -0.26 -2.40
C LYS A 90 -14.96 -0.51 -3.39
N ASP A 91 -13.99 0.40 -3.46
CA ASP A 91 -12.86 0.26 -4.38
C ASP A 91 -12.00 -0.96 -4.01
N GLY A 92 -11.80 -1.18 -2.71
CA GLY A 92 -11.18 -2.36 -2.13
C GLY A 92 -9.66 -2.41 -2.28
N LEU A 93 -9.06 -3.52 -1.85
CA LEU A 93 -7.60 -3.64 -1.71
C LEU A 93 -6.91 -3.71 -3.07
N LEU A 94 -5.80 -2.97 -3.22
CA LEU A 94 -4.91 -3.12 -4.35
C LEU A 94 -3.92 -4.25 -4.07
N GLU A 95 -4.07 -5.38 -4.75
CA GLU A 95 -3.25 -6.59 -4.57
C GLU A 95 -2.49 -6.93 -5.85
N TYR A 96 -1.26 -7.44 -5.72
CA TYR A 96 -0.50 -7.93 -6.86
C TYR A 96 -1.04 -9.29 -7.33
N ASN A 97 -1.46 -9.36 -8.58
CA ASN A 97 -1.86 -10.61 -9.21
C ASN A 97 -0.64 -11.24 -9.91
N GLU A 98 -0.19 -12.40 -9.43
CA GLU A 98 1.00 -13.08 -9.95
C GLU A 98 0.84 -13.57 -11.39
N GLU A 99 -0.35 -14.06 -11.75
CA GLU A 99 -0.64 -14.59 -13.09
C GLU A 99 -0.53 -13.50 -14.17
N GLU A 100 -1.10 -12.33 -13.91
CA GLU A 100 -1.09 -11.19 -14.82
C GLU A 100 0.06 -10.20 -14.56
N ARG A 101 0.89 -10.48 -13.55
CA ARG A 101 2.05 -9.68 -13.12
C ARG A 101 1.74 -8.19 -12.96
N LYS A 102 0.56 -7.89 -12.41
CA LYS A 102 0.10 -6.50 -12.24
C LYS A 102 -0.80 -6.38 -11.03
N HIS A 103 -0.93 -5.16 -10.53
CA HIS A 103 -1.83 -4.89 -9.41
C HIS A 103 -3.28 -4.82 -9.89
N LYS A 104 -4.19 -5.41 -9.11
CA LYS A 104 -5.63 -5.40 -9.33
C LYS A 104 -6.36 -4.99 -8.06
N ARG A 105 -7.51 -4.35 -8.23
CA ARG A 105 -8.42 -4.04 -7.13
C ARG A 105 -9.31 -5.25 -6.84
N ILE A 106 -9.35 -5.66 -5.58
CA ILE A 106 -10.36 -6.58 -5.06
C ILE A 106 -11.42 -5.75 -4.36
N SER A 107 -12.49 -5.43 -5.10
CA SER A 107 -13.57 -4.53 -4.66
C SER A 107 -14.52 -5.18 -3.67
N ASN A 108 -15.27 -4.34 -2.94
CA ASN A 108 -16.31 -4.74 -1.99
C ASN A 108 -15.83 -5.70 -0.88
N ILE A 109 -14.63 -5.46 -0.37
CA ILE A 109 -14.09 -6.24 0.75
C ILE A 109 -14.60 -5.72 2.09
N GLU A 110 -14.85 -6.62 3.03
CA GLU A 110 -15.10 -6.25 4.42
C GLU A 110 -13.80 -5.88 5.11
N VAL A 111 -13.79 -4.74 5.79
CA VAL A 111 -12.63 -4.20 6.50
C VAL A 111 -12.99 -3.81 7.92
N ALA A 112 -12.01 -3.89 8.82
CA ALA A 112 -12.10 -3.30 10.15
C ALA A 112 -11.61 -1.85 10.11
N LEU A 113 -12.37 -0.94 10.71
CA LEU A 113 -11.99 0.46 10.91
C LEU A 113 -11.68 0.67 12.40
N LYS A 114 -10.50 1.19 12.72
CA LYS A 114 -10.11 1.61 14.06
C LYS A 114 -10.12 3.13 14.12
N CYS A 115 -10.96 3.69 14.99
CA CYS A 115 -11.00 5.12 15.24
C CYS A 115 -9.85 5.50 16.17
N LEU A 116 -9.00 6.41 15.71
CA LEU A 116 -7.86 6.90 16.47
C LEU A 116 -8.15 8.34 16.90
N SER A 117 -8.04 8.60 18.20
CA SER A 117 -8.41 9.89 18.81
C SER A 117 -7.36 10.99 18.60
N SER A 118 -6.17 10.68 18.09
CA SER A 118 -5.14 11.65 17.74
C SER A 118 -4.22 11.11 16.64
N LEU A 119 -3.58 12.02 15.91
CA LEU A 119 -2.59 11.67 14.89
C LEU A 119 -1.33 11.01 15.49
N GLN A 120 -0.93 11.42 16.69
CA GLN A 120 0.16 10.76 17.41
C GLN A 120 -0.15 9.29 17.68
N ASN A 121 -1.42 8.93 17.92
CA ASN A 121 -1.82 7.53 18.08
C ASN A 121 -1.68 6.76 16.75
N VAL A 122 -1.96 7.40 15.61
CA VAL A 122 -1.72 6.81 14.28
C VAL A 122 -0.23 6.49 14.11
N ILE A 123 0.64 7.48 14.27
CA ILE A 123 2.08 7.33 14.05
C ILE A 123 2.70 6.31 15.02
N ASN A 124 2.30 6.32 16.30
CA ASN A 124 2.81 5.40 17.31
C ASN A 124 2.39 3.95 17.04
N GLU A 125 1.14 3.71 16.63
CA GLU A 125 0.67 2.35 16.29
C GLU A 125 1.47 1.78 15.11
N PHE A 126 1.67 2.54 14.03
CA PHE A 126 2.45 2.08 12.89
C PHE A 126 3.94 1.93 13.20
N SER A 127 4.50 2.76 14.10
CA SER A 127 5.90 2.62 14.52
C SER A 127 6.13 1.36 15.36
N ASN A 128 5.16 0.99 16.21
CA ASN A 128 5.25 -0.20 17.06
C ASN A 128 4.96 -1.50 16.29
N GLU A 129 4.10 -1.46 15.27
CA GLU A 129 3.80 -2.64 14.45
C GLU A 129 5.03 -3.14 13.66
N ASN A 130 5.96 -2.25 13.32
CA ASN A 130 7.24 -2.61 12.68
C ASN A 130 8.16 -3.45 13.60
N GLU A 131 7.97 -3.43 14.92
CA GLU A 131 8.72 -4.31 15.84
C GLU A 131 8.12 -5.73 15.90
N THR A 132 6.82 -5.89 15.59
CA THR A 132 6.13 -7.19 15.65
C THR A 132 6.18 -8.00 14.37
N TYR A 133 6.36 -7.38 13.19
CA TYR A 133 6.50 -8.11 11.92
C TYR A 133 7.95 -8.55 11.61
N SER A 134 8.90 -8.22 12.48
CA SER A 134 10.31 -8.65 12.35
C SER A 134 10.66 -9.92 13.12
N THR A 135 9.66 -10.63 13.69
CA THR A 135 9.85 -11.97 14.27
C THR A 135 8.80 -12.96 13.78
N LYS A 136 9.08 -13.58 12.63
CA LYS A 136 8.90 -15.03 12.39
C LYS A 136 9.58 -15.47 11.12
#